data_AF-A0A7X8GVT1-F1
#
_entry.id   AF-A0A7X8GVT1-F1
#
_cell.length_a   1.000
_cell.length_b   1.000
_cell.length_c   1.000
_cell.angle_alpha   90.00
_cell.angle_beta   90.00
_cell.angle_gamma   90.00
#
_symmetry.space_group_name_H-M   'P 1'
#
loop_
_entity.id
_entity.type
_entity.pdbx_description
1 polymer ?
#
loop_
_entity_poly.entity_id
_entity_poly.type
_entity_poly.pdbx_seq_one_letter_code
_entity_poly.pdbx_strand_id
1 'polypeptide(L)'
;MKLKLIIFLSIACLFFSSGSFGYQNKKAILLVNKSLQPDSLGYNIVSSYLELVYYLVRENKIKLWDSPLKSYLIDFDNLKGLEQNQELSFTKAENFFIYEYWSVSSGHSSFNIVGFGFSAANKQEKEVSLGYVDINDILPFLKANYVSITINGFCQTTFYQIFMNKAFSYDLIYFDDAPVITKTGAKAEKQYLKGNEIKNKAFGSKAKNLNAVEIIPCKTITYEIHNFDYDSGAYLIFKTLEDFVKSSKDIFRFYAGEDIYTLFRNNKPLITKCEVTEMLRLEGGQIRQYLLKLTPQVFGKTFYSLTPANLDTLNLTINAISLQDYLLQHRFRLYLIKINDIPVNPADTRANMDALFSGRFRNFRPEVIKAEE
;
A
#
# COMPACT_ATOMS: atom_id res chain seq x y z
N MET A 1 24.64 -5.05 -64.94
CA MET A 1 24.26 -5.61 -63.60
C MET A 1 24.12 -4.55 -62.48
N LYS A 2 24.19 -3.23 -62.75
CA LYS A 2 24.12 -2.18 -61.69
C LYS A 2 22.77 -1.46 -61.55
N LEU A 3 21.84 -1.61 -62.53
CA LEU A 3 20.55 -0.91 -62.51
C LEU A 3 19.47 -1.61 -61.66
N LYS A 4 19.54 -2.95 -61.51
CA LYS A 4 18.60 -3.73 -60.69
C LYS A 4 18.88 -3.64 -59.17
N LEU A 5 20.11 -3.29 -58.78
CA LEU A 5 20.50 -3.16 -57.37
C LEU A 5 19.99 -1.86 -56.74
N ILE A 6 19.84 -0.79 -57.54
CA ILE A 6 19.38 0.52 -57.05
C ILE A 6 17.87 0.52 -56.81
N ILE A 7 17.09 -0.21 -57.63
CA ILE A 7 15.62 -0.32 -57.47
C ILE A 7 15.25 -1.18 -56.25
N PHE A 8 16.07 -2.17 -55.89
CA PHE A 8 15.84 -2.96 -54.68
C PHE A 8 16.18 -2.19 -53.38
N LEU A 9 17.14 -1.26 -53.44
CA LEU A 9 17.53 -0.43 -52.29
C LEU A 9 16.54 0.71 -52.02
N SER A 10 15.88 1.25 -53.05
CA SER A 10 14.84 2.29 -52.90
C SER A 10 13.46 1.74 -52.51
N ILE A 11 13.16 0.47 -52.83
CA ILE A 11 11.94 -0.21 -52.34
C ILE A 11 12.13 -0.69 -50.88
N ALA A 12 13.34 -1.05 -50.46
CA ALA A 12 13.61 -1.46 -49.08
C ALA A 12 13.52 -0.31 -48.05
N CYS A 13 13.72 0.95 -48.46
CA CYS A 13 13.55 2.11 -47.56
C CYS A 13 12.09 2.56 -47.37
N LEU A 14 11.15 2.10 -48.18
CA LEU A 14 9.74 2.49 -48.07
C LEU A 14 8.91 1.58 -47.14
N PHE A 15 9.46 0.46 -46.67
CA PHE A 15 8.76 -0.48 -45.78
C PHE A 15 9.20 -0.42 -44.30
N PHE A 16 10.07 0.51 -43.92
CA PHE A 16 10.45 0.78 -42.52
C PHE A 16 9.94 2.14 -42.01
N SER A 17 8.79 2.62 -42.51
CA SER A 17 7.99 3.55 -41.71
C SER A 17 7.18 2.72 -40.71
N SER A 18 7.83 2.28 -39.63
CA SER A 18 7.13 1.99 -38.39
C SER A 18 6.44 3.29 -38.01
N GLY A 19 5.19 3.46 -38.45
CA GLY A 19 4.39 4.65 -38.15
C GLY A 19 4.49 4.91 -36.66
N SER A 20 5.08 6.05 -36.30
CA SER A 20 5.20 6.43 -34.90
C SER A 20 3.78 6.66 -34.39
N PHE A 21 3.21 5.66 -33.74
CA PHE A 21 1.94 5.80 -33.07
C PHE A 21 2.15 6.76 -31.91
N GLY A 22 1.56 7.95 -32.04
CA GLY A 22 1.67 8.98 -31.04
C GLY A 22 0.46 9.89 -31.09
N TYR A 23 0.11 10.41 -29.93
CA TYR A 23 -0.96 11.38 -29.76
C TYR A 23 -0.63 12.24 -28.54
N GLN A 24 -1.22 13.42 -28.50
CA GLN A 24 -1.02 14.36 -27.39
C GLN A 24 -2.38 14.74 -26.81
N ASN A 25 -2.44 14.81 -25.48
CA ASN A 25 -3.58 15.32 -24.71
C ASN A 25 -4.93 14.67 -25.07
N LYS A 26 -4.95 13.35 -25.26
CA LYS A 26 -6.18 12.60 -25.48
C LYS A 26 -6.90 12.38 -24.16
N LYS A 27 -8.17 12.77 -24.08
CA LYS A 27 -8.98 12.55 -22.88
C LYS A 27 -9.12 11.05 -22.62
N ALA A 28 -9.07 10.65 -21.38
CA ALA A 28 -9.30 9.28 -20.96
C ALA A 28 -10.14 9.27 -19.70
N ILE A 29 -11.11 8.37 -19.63
CA ILE A 29 -11.81 8.06 -18.38
C ILE A 29 -11.54 6.60 -18.06
N LEU A 30 -10.97 6.38 -16.89
CA LEU A 30 -10.67 5.05 -16.37
C LEU A 30 -11.75 4.67 -15.38
N LEU A 31 -12.31 3.46 -15.50
CA LEU A 31 -13.16 2.85 -14.49
C LEU A 31 -12.29 1.93 -13.62
N VAL A 32 -12.30 2.16 -12.32
CA VAL A 32 -11.62 1.30 -11.34
C VAL A 32 -12.68 0.62 -10.49
N ASN A 33 -12.77 -0.70 -10.61
CA ASN A 33 -13.77 -1.50 -9.90
C ASN A 33 -13.12 -2.29 -8.75
N LYS A 34 -13.82 -2.36 -7.62
CA LYS A 34 -13.38 -2.99 -6.38
C LYS A 34 -13.14 -4.49 -6.52
N SER A 35 -14.05 -5.22 -7.18
CA SER A 35 -13.98 -6.68 -7.33
C SER A 35 -12.95 -7.11 -8.38
N LEU A 36 -12.55 -6.20 -9.27
CA LEU A 36 -11.53 -6.45 -10.30
C LEU A 36 -10.10 -6.17 -9.85
N GLN A 37 -9.87 -5.82 -8.57
CA GLN A 37 -8.52 -5.64 -8.03
C GLN A 37 -7.96 -6.99 -7.57
N PRO A 38 -6.90 -7.53 -8.20
CA PRO A 38 -6.35 -8.81 -7.79
C PRO A 38 -5.56 -8.69 -6.48
N ASP A 39 -5.72 -9.68 -5.59
CA ASP A 39 -5.01 -9.75 -4.30
C ASP A 39 -3.48 -9.69 -4.43
N SER A 40 -2.95 -10.07 -5.59
CA SER A 40 -1.53 -10.03 -5.92
C SER A 40 -0.94 -8.61 -5.93
N LEU A 41 -1.77 -7.57 -6.12
CA LEU A 41 -1.35 -6.17 -5.95
C LEU A 41 -0.93 -5.89 -4.51
N GLY A 42 -1.61 -6.54 -3.56
CA GLY A 42 -1.37 -6.37 -2.15
C GLY A 42 -2.15 -5.22 -1.51
N TYR A 43 -3.20 -4.74 -2.17
CA TYR A 43 -4.15 -3.74 -1.67
C TYR A 43 -5.39 -3.74 -2.55
N ASN A 44 -6.49 -3.17 -2.04
CA ASN A 44 -7.64 -2.79 -2.84
C ASN A 44 -7.71 -1.26 -2.90
N ILE A 45 -7.33 -0.68 -4.05
CA ILE A 45 -7.23 0.78 -4.20
C ILE A 45 -8.60 1.46 -4.07
N VAL A 46 -9.68 0.81 -4.53
CA VAL A 46 -11.04 1.37 -4.48
C VAL A 46 -11.48 1.55 -3.04
N SER A 47 -11.40 0.48 -2.24
CA SER A 47 -11.83 0.53 -0.83
C SER A 47 -11.02 1.57 -0.03
N SER A 48 -9.70 1.51 -0.16
CA SER A 48 -8.79 2.42 0.57
C SER A 48 -8.99 3.88 0.15
N TYR A 49 -9.22 4.13 -1.14
CA TYR A 49 -9.35 5.48 -1.67
C TYR A 49 -10.69 6.11 -1.29
N LEU A 50 -11.79 5.35 -1.34
CA LEU A 50 -13.11 5.82 -0.92
C LEU A 50 -13.13 6.16 0.58
N GLU A 51 -12.49 5.36 1.42
CA GLU A 51 -12.33 5.64 2.85
C GLU A 51 -11.57 6.96 3.09
N LEU A 52 -10.44 7.16 2.38
CA LEU A 52 -9.68 8.41 2.46
C LEU A 52 -10.52 9.61 2.04
N VAL A 53 -11.19 9.54 0.89
CA VAL A 53 -12.02 10.65 0.37
C VAL A 53 -13.14 10.97 1.34
N TYR A 54 -13.87 9.96 1.83
CA TYR A 54 -14.97 10.16 2.76
C TYR A 54 -14.51 10.83 4.07
N TYR A 55 -13.38 10.38 4.62
CA TYR A 55 -12.75 11.03 5.77
C TYR A 55 -12.42 12.49 5.47
N LEU A 56 -11.75 12.78 4.34
CA LEU A 56 -11.35 14.15 4.02
C LEU A 56 -12.53 15.09 3.75
N VAL A 57 -13.61 14.60 3.13
CA VAL A 57 -14.86 15.37 2.94
C VAL A 57 -15.52 15.64 4.30
N ARG A 58 -15.62 14.63 5.17
CA ARG A 58 -16.18 14.78 6.52
C ARG A 58 -15.43 15.83 7.34
N GLU A 59 -14.11 15.80 7.29
CA GLU A 59 -13.25 16.76 8.01
C GLU A 59 -13.15 18.12 7.28
N ASN A 60 -13.91 18.33 6.19
CA ASN A 60 -13.89 19.54 5.36
C ASN A 60 -12.48 19.92 4.85
N LYS A 61 -11.65 18.91 4.56
CA LYS A 61 -10.28 19.06 4.06
C LYS A 61 -10.20 19.10 2.53
N ILE A 62 -11.21 18.59 1.84
CA ILE A 62 -11.34 18.63 0.38
C ILE A 62 -12.78 18.99 -0.01
N LYS A 63 -12.95 19.46 -1.24
CA LYS A 63 -14.26 19.77 -1.82
C LYS A 63 -14.78 18.59 -2.64
N LEU A 64 -16.06 18.27 -2.45
CA LEU A 64 -16.79 17.32 -3.27
C LEU A 64 -17.76 18.09 -4.17
N TRP A 65 -17.65 17.91 -5.47
CA TRP A 65 -18.46 18.59 -6.48
C TRP A 65 -19.49 17.63 -7.08
N ASP A 66 -20.53 18.15 -7.70
CA ASP A 66 -21.53 17.34 -8.43
C ASP A 66 -20.94 16.59 -9.63
N SER A 67 -19.97 17.22 -10.31
CA SER A 67 -19.42 16.74 -11.57
C SER A 67 -18.07 17.41 -11.88
N PRO A 68 -17.33 16.98 -12.92
CA PRO A 68 -16.11 17.65 -13.37
C PRO A 68 -16.30 19.13 -13.77
N LEU A 69 -17.55 19.57 -14.06
CA LEU A 69 -17.87 20.97 -14.34
C LEU A 69 -17.90 21.84 -13.08
N LYS A 70 -17.97 21.23 -11.89
CA LYS A 70 -17.95 21.90 -10.57
C LYS A 70 -19.03 22.97 -10.43
N SER A 71 -20.24 22.65 -10.88
CA SER A 71 -21.38 23.57 -10.83
C SER A 71 -21.93 23.71 -9.41
N TYR A 72 -21.92 22.62 -8.64
CA TYR A 72 -22.45 22.57 -7.28
C TYR A 72 -21.50 21.87 -6.33
N LEU A 73 -21.29 22.47 -5.17
CA LEU A 73 -20.54 21.87 -4.07
C LEU A 73 -21.50 20.99 -3.25
N ILE A 74 -21.07 19.76 -2.97
CA ILE A 74 -21.76 18.80 -2.11
C ILE A 74 -21.04 18.82 -0.77
N ASP A 75 -21.65 19.43 0.25
CA ASP A 75 -21.15 19.30 1.62
C ASP A 75 -21.44 17.91 2.21
N PHE A 76 -20.86 17.63 3.37
CA PHE A 76 -20.95 16.30 3.98
C PHE A 76 -22.36 15.94 4.44
N ASP A 77 -23.19 16.91 4.84
CA ASP A 77 -24.56 16.64 5.26
C ASP A 77 -25.45 16.31 4.06
N ASN A 78 -25.24 16.98 2.93
CA ASN A 78 -25.87 16.65 1.65
C ASN A 78 -25.44 15.27 1.14
N LEU A 79 -24.15 14.91 1.28
CA LEU A 79 -23.67 13.57 0.96
C LEU A 79 -24.36 12.51 1.82
N LYS A 80 -24.44 12.70 3.15
CA LYS A 80 -25.16 11.79 4.05
C LYS A 80 -26.64 11.67 3.69
N GLY A 81 -27.28 12.79 3.39
CA GLY A 81 -28.67 12.81 2.94
C GLY A 81 -28.85 11.99 1.66
N LEU A 82 -27.93 12.09 0.71
CA LEU A 82 -27.91 11.27 -0.51
C LEU A 82 -27.73 9.78 -0.19
N GLU A 83 -26.77 9.43 0.67
CA GLU A 83 -26.53 8.04 1.12
C GLU A 83 -27.80 7.43 1.74
N GLN A 84 -28.48 8.18 2.62
CA GLN A 84 -29.72 7.75 3.27
C GLN A 84 -30.88 7.61 2.28
N ASN A 85 -31.11 8.63 1.45
CA ASN A 85 -32.23 8.66 0.51
C ASN A 85 -32.12 7.64 -0.61
N GLN A 86 -30.89 7.27 -0.99
CA GLN A 86 -30.61 6.28 -2.03
C GLN A 86 -30.24 4.91 -1.46
N GLU A 87 -30.29 4.75 -0.13
CA GLU A 87 -29.95 3.51 0.57
C GLU A 87 -28.60 2.91 0.15
N LEU A 88 -27.60 3.79 -0.03
CA LEU A 88 -26.24 3.44 -0.47
C LEU A 88 -25.20 3.94 0.54
N SER A 89 -23.94 3.57 0.33
CA SER A 89 -22.83 4.11 1.11
C SER A 89 -21.64 4.43 0.21
N PHE A 90 -21.07 5.61 0.38
CA PHE A 90 -19.91 6.10 -0.36
C PHE A 90 -18.70 5.18 -0.18
N THR A 91 -18.40 4.76 1.05
CA THR A 91 -17.27 3.86 1.32
C THR A 91 -17.49 2.44 0.83
N LYS A 92 -18.74 2.07 0.50
CA LYS A 92 -19.09 0.78 -0.09
C LYS A 92 -19.28 0.85 -1.61
N ALA A 93 -19.08 2.01 -2.25
CA ALA A 93 -19.15 2.13 -3.68
C ALA A 93 -18.19 1.12 -4.36
N GLU A 94 -18.66 0.48 -5.42
CA GLU A 94 -17.87 -0.52 -6.15
C GLU A 94 -16.92 0.09 -7.16
N ASN A 95 -17.21 1.33 -7.59
CA ASN A 95 -16.56 1.97 -8.70
C ASN A 95 -16.09 3.38 -8.33
N PHE A 96 -14.95 3.77 -8.88
CA PHE A 96 -14.65 5.18 -9.09
C PHE A 96 -14.01 5.40 -10.46
N PHE A 97 -14.11 6.63 -10.95
CA PHE A 97 -13.60 7.04 -12.24
C PHE A 97 -12.37 7.94 -12.07
N ILE A 98 -11.38 7.76 -12.93
CA ILE A 98 -10.23 8.65 -13.02
C ILE A 98 -10.30 9.39 -14.35
N TYR A 99 -10.37 10.72 -14.28
CA TYR A 99 -10.37 11.59 -15.45
C TYR A 99 -8.93 11.98 -15.75
N GLU A 100 -8.46 11.69 -16.96
CA GLU A 100 -7.06 11.91 -17.35
C GLU A 100 -6.92 12.51 -18.75
N TYR A 101 -5.74 13.07 -19.03
CA TYR A 101 -5.25 13.37 -20.38
C TYR A 101 -4.00 12.55 -20.66
N TRP A 102 -3.95 11.85 -21.78
CA TRP A 102 -2.86 10.95 -22.17
C TRP A 102 -2.06 11.52 -23.33
N SER A 103 -0.74 11.35 -23.26
CA SER A 103 0.18 11.67 -24.34
C SER A 103 1.14 10.51 -24.56
N VAL A 104 1.23 10.02 -25.79
CA VAL A 104 2.12 8.92 -26.20
C VAL A 104 3.00 9.41 -27.34
N SER A 105 4.30 9.16 -27.22
CA SER A 105 5.28 9.47 -28.26
C SER A 105 6.43 8.46 -28.20
N SER A 106 6.68 7.76 -29.31
CA SER A 106 7.88 6.93 -29.49
C SER A 106 8.17 5.97 -28.31
N GLY A 107 7.17 5.19 -27.89
CA GLY A 107 7.31 4.23 -26.79
C GLY A 107 7.36 4.87 -25.38
N HIS A 108 7.17 6.17 -25.27
CA HIS A 108 7.03 6.87 -24.01
C HIS A 108 5.60 7.34 -23.85
N SER A 109 5.11 7.29 -22.61
CA SER A 109 3.74 7.68 -22.30
C SER A 109 3.71 8.50 -21.05
N SER A 110 2.85 9.51 -21.04
CA SER A 110 2.59 10.35 -19.89
C SER A 110 1.10 10.61 -19.78
N PHE A 111 0.68 10.98 -18.59
CA PHE A 111 -0.69 11.37 -18.32
C PHE A 111 -0.76 12.45 -17.25
N ASN A 112 -1.87 13.17 -17.25
CA ASN A 112 -2.22 14.11 -16.19
C ASN A 112 -3.60 13.71 -15.65
N ILE A 113 -3.69 13.47 -14.34
CA ILE A 113 -4.97 13.25 -13.66
C ILE A 113 -5.63 14.62 -13.46
N VAL A 114 -6.89 14.72 -13.83
CA VAL A 114 -7.74 15.91 -13.65
C VAL A 114 -8.51 15.80 -12.35
N GLY A 115 -9.03 14.61 -12.03
CA GLY A 115 -9.72 14.33 -10.79
C GLY A 115 -10.44 12.99 -10.82
N PHE A 116 -11.30 12.79 -9.83
CA PHE A 116 -11.91 11.50 -9.54
C PHE A 116 -13.41 11.63 -9.39
N GLY A 117 -14.17 10.80 -10.09
CA GLY A 117 -15.63 10.73 -9.97
C GLY A 117 -16.04 9.48 -9.20
N PHE A 118 -17.15 9.55 -8.47
CA PHE A 118 -17.64 8.47 -7.63
C PHE A 118 -19.07 8.14 -7.98
N SER A 119 -19.39 6.86 -8.03
CA SER A 119 -20.75 6.39 -8.26
C SER A 119 -21.01 5.06 -7.59
N ALA A 120 -22.27 4.79 -7.28
CA ALA A 120 -22.72 3.52 -6.75
C ALA A 120 -24.12 3.19 -7.28
N ALA A 121 -24.36 1.90 -7.48
CA ALA A 121 -25.70 1.41 -7.73
C ALA A 121 -26.51 1.39 -6.42
N ASN A 122 -27.72 1.95 -6.44
CA ASN A 122 -28.66 1.83 -5.34
C ASN A 122 -29.34 0.44 -5.33
N LYS A 123 -30.25 0.19 -4.37
CA LYS A 123 -30.97 -1.09 -4.28
C LYS A 123 -31.84 -1.43 -5.49
N GLN A 124 -32.19 -0.43 -6.30
CA GLN A 124 -32.92 -0.61 -7.56
C GLN A 124 -31.98 -0.76 -8.76
N GLU A 125 -30.68 -1.01 -8.54
CA GLU A 125 -29.63 -1.13 -9.56
C GLU A 125 -29.46 0.14 -10.41
N LYS A 126 -29.96 1.29 -9.93
CA LYS A 126 -29.77 2.57 -10.59
C LYS A 126 -28.45 3.18 -10.14
N GLU A 127 -27.61 3.52 -11.10
CA GLU A 127 -26.36 4.23 -10.85
C GLU A 127 -26.64 5.65 -10.35
N VAL A 128 -26.06 5.99 -9.20
CA VAL A 128 -26.14 7.30 -8.56
C VAL A 128 -24.74 7.90 -8.51
N SER A 129 -24.60 9.13 -9.02
CA SER A 129 -23.37 9.91 -8.85
C SER A 129 -23.24 10.36 -7.40
N LEU A 130 -22.11 10.07 -6.79
CA LEU A 130 -21.77 10.47 -5.42
C LEU A 130 -20.86 11.71 -5.38
N GLY A 131 -20.46 12.20 -6.55
CA GLY A 131 -19.73 13.45 -6.71
C GLY A 131 -18.35 13.27 -7.37
N TYR A 132 -17.58 14.35 -7.33
CA TYR A 132 -16.31 14.52 -8.01
C TYR A 132 -15.32 15.29 -7.15
N VAL A 133 -14.07 14.84 -7.11
CA VAL A 133 -12.97 15.51 -6.41
C VAL A 133 -11.92 15.95 -7.44
N ASP A 134 -11.55 17.23 -7.39
CA ASP A 134 -10.48 17.76 -8.22
C ASP A 134 -9.10 17.29 -7.74
N ILE A 135 -8.19 17.02 -8.67
CA ILE A 135 -6.84 16.58 -8.32
C ILE A 135 -6.11 17.58 -7.41
N ASN A 136 -6.30 18.89 -7.62
CA ASN A 136 -5.58 19.92 -6.88
C ASN A 136 -5.97 19.94 -5.40
N ASP A 137 -7.22 19.61 -5.09
CA ASP A 137 -7.72 19.56 -3.72
C ASP A 137 -7.17 18.33 -2.97
N ILE A 138 -7.04 17.18 -3.65
CA ILE A 138 -6.68 15.92 -3.00
C ILE A 138 -5.18 15.56 -3.08
N LEU A 139 -4.43 16.11 -4.04
CA LEU A 139 -3.04 15.73 -4.31
C LEU A 139 -2.12 15.74 -3.08
N PRO A 140 -2.17 16.74 -2.17
CA PRO A 140 -1.34 16.72 -0.96
C PRO A 140 -1.62 15.49 -0.08
N PHE A 141 -2.89 15.08 0.01
CA PHE A 141 -3.30 13.91 0.78
C PHE A 141 -2.90 12.61 0.09
N LEU A 142 -2.94 12.55 -1.25
CA LEU A 142 -2.48 11.36 -1.97
C LEU A 142 -0.98 11.10 -1.76
N LYS A 143 -0.18 12.16 -1.60
CA LYS A 143 1.26 12.09 -1.33
C LYS A 143 1.57 11.75 0.13
N ALA A 144 0.76 12.21 1.06
CA ALA A 144 1.01 12.06 2.50
C ALA A 144 0.44 10.76 3.11
N ASN A 145 -0.60 10.17 2.50
CA ASN A 145 -1.28 9.00 3.08
C ASN A 145 -0.87 7.71 2.38
N TYR A 146 -0.70 6.66 3.20
CA TYR A 146 -0.44 5.31 2.74
C TYR A 146 -1.74 4.56 2.46
N VAL A 147 -1.70 3.65 1.50
CA VAL A 147 -2.81 2.75 1.19
C VAL A 147 -2.84 1.60 2.20
N SER A 148 -4.03 1.16 2.58
CA SER A 148 -4.22 -0.05 3.37
C SER A 148 -3.74 -1.25 2.57
N ILE A 149 -2.66 -1.88 3.04
CA ILE A 149 -2.01 -3.01 2.36
C ILE A 149 -2.37 -4.33 3.01
N THR A 150 -2.36 -5.38 2.20
CA THR A 150 -2.43 -6.76 2.66
C THR A 150 -1.02 -7.30 2.89
N ILE A 151 -0.96 -8.58 3.28
CA ILE A 151 0.29 -9.33 3.45
C ILE A 151 1.17 -9.31 2.19
N ASN A 152 0.60 -9.08 1.01
CA ASN A 152 1.31 -9.06 -0.27
C ASN A 152 1.75 -7.65 -0.72
N GLY A 153 1.23 -6.59 -0.09
CA GLY A 153 1.54 -5.21 -0.47
C GLY A 153 2.91 -4.74 0.01
N PHE A 154 3.44 -3.68 -0.59
CA PHE A 154 4.66 -3.06 -0.08
C PHE A 154 4.29 -2.01 0.97
N CYS A 155 4.96 -2.05 2.11
CA CYS A 155 4.79 -1.09 3.19
C CYS A 155 4.97 0.36 2.69
N GLN A 156 4.36 1.33 3.38
CA GLN A 156 4.55 2.75 3.09
C GLN A 156 4.26 3.17 1.63
N THR A 157 3.46 2.40 0.89
CA THR A 157 3.05 2.75 -0.47
C THR A 157 1.95 3.80 -0.42
N THR A 158 2.20 4.96 -1.00
CA THR A 158 1.24 6.09 -1.03
C THR A 158 0.21 5.93 -2.15
N PHE A 159 -0.95 6.57 -2.01
CA PHE A 159 -1.94 6.65 -3.10
C PHE A 159 -1.32 7.28 -4.36
N TYR A 160 -0.51 8.33 -4.19
CA TYR A 160 0.15 9.01 -5.28
C TYR A 160 1.04 8.05 -6.10
N GLN A 161 1.86 7.23 -5.44
CA GLN A 161 2.68 6.22 -6.11
C GLN A 161 1.81 5.23 -6.90
N ILE A 162 0.71 4.74 -6.33
CA ILE A 162 -0.17 3.79 -7.01
C ILE A 162 -0.77 4.42 -8.28
N PHE A 163 -1.29 5.63 -8.17
CA PHE A 163 -1.90 6.33 -9.30
C PHE A 163 -0.89 6.65 -10.40
N MET A 164 0.26 7.22 -10.04
CA MET A 164 1.30 7.62 -10.99
C MET A 164 1.94 6.43 -11.72
N ASN A 165 2.01 5.25 -11.06
CA ASN A 165 2.50 4.02 -11.68
C ASN A 165 1.43 3.22 -12.41
N LYS A 166 0.14 3.62 -12.34
CA LYS A 166 -0.99 2.80 -12.79
C LYS A 166 -0.97 1.39 -12.20
N ALA A 167 -0.57 1.27 -10.94
CA ALA A 167 -0.42 0.00 -10.23
C ALA A 167 -1.78 -0.50 -9.71
N PHE A 168 -2.77 -0.61 -10.57
CA PHE A 168 -4.11 -1.08 -10.23
C PHE A 168 -4.81 -1.60 -11.49
N SER A 169 -5.85 -2.41 -11.31
CA SER A 169 -6.68 -2.87 -12.41
C SER A 169 -7.70 -1.79 -12.77
N TYR A 170 -7.85 -1.47 -14.06
CA TYR A 170 -8.79 -0.47 -14.54
C TYR A 170 -9.25 -0.77 -15.96
N ASP A 171 -10.44 -0.30 -16.33
CA ASP A 171 -10.94 -0.33 -17.70
C ASP A 171 -10.90 1.05 -18.33
N LEU A 172 -10.60 1.13 -19.62
CA LEU A 172 -10.67 2.38 -20.39
C LEU A 172 -12.07 2.49 -20.98
N ILE A 173 -12.90 3.36 -20.41
CA ILE A 173 -14.32 3.47 -20.79
C ILE A 173 -14.58 4.60 -21.79
N TYR A 174 -13.70 5.60 -21.82
CA TYR A 174 -13.77 6.73 -22.73
C TYR A 174 -12.37 7.10 -23.18
N PHE A 175 -12.21 7.41 -24.46
CA PHE A 175 -10.94 7.83 -25.02
C PHE A 175 -11.13 8.83 -26.15
N ASP A 176 -10.40 9.94 -26.05
CA ASP A 176 -10.46 11.10 -26.94
C ASP A 176 -11.85 11.77 -26.96
N ASP A 177 -12.65 11.50 -27.98
CA ASP A 177 -13.98 12.09 -28.16
C ASP A 177 -15.07 11.01 -28.21
N ALA A 178 -14.74 9.74 -27.94
CA ALA A 178 -15.67 8.63 -28.04
C ALA A 178 -15.64 7.70 -26.83
N PRO A 179 -16.81 7.21 -26.37
CA PRO A 179 -16.86 6.10 -25.44
C PRO A 179 -16.26 4.86 -26.11
N VAL A 180 -15.38 4.17 -25.38
CA VAL A 180 -14.77 2.92 -25.81
C VAL A 180 -15.74 1.77 -25.56
N ILE A 181 -16.42 1.79 -24.43
CA ILE A 181 -17.45 0.83 -24.03
C ILE A 181 -18.81 1.51 -24.19
N THR A 182 -19.69 0.96 -25.03
CA THR A 182 -20.97 1.60 -25.36
C THR A 182 -22.19 0.69 -25.22
N LYS A 183 -22.02 -0.63 -25.07
CA LYS A 183 -23.14 -1.59 -25.05
C LYS A 183 -22.85 -2.79 -24.15
N THR A 184 -23.91 -3.38 -23.60
CA THR A 184 -23.90 -4.72 -22.99
C THR A 184 -23.98 -5.82 -24.07
N GLY A 185 -23.55 -7.05 -23.75
CA GLY A 185 -23.61 -8.23 -24.65
C GLY A 185 -22.34 -8.48 -25.49
N ALA A 186 -22.41 -9.28 -26.56
CA ALA A 186 -21.23 -9.72 -27.36
C ALA A 186 -20.40 -8.59 -28.01
N LYS A 187 -20.95 -7.38 -28.11
CA LYS A 187 -20.21 -6.19 -28.54
C LYS A 187 -19.37 -5.59 -27.42
N ALA A 188 -19.74 -5.81 -26.16
CA ALA A 188 -19.01 -5.37 -24.98
C ALA A 188 -17.61 -6.01 -24.95
N GLU A 189 -17.50 -7.32 -25.15
CA GLU A 189 -16.21 -8.02 -25.14
C GLU A 189 -15.22 -7.43 -26.16
N LYS A 190 -15.68 -7.21 -27.41
CA LYS A 190 -14.85 -6.55 -28.45
C LYS A 190 -14.44 -5.12 -28.05
N GLN A 191 -15.30 -4.41 -27.33
CA GLN A 191 -15.02 -3.06 -26.84
C GLN A 191 -14.03 -3.05 -25.68
N TYR A 192 -14.14 -3.99 -24.74
CA TYR A 192 -13.15 -4.24 -23.70
C TYR A 192 -11.78 -4.58 -24.29
N LEU A 193 -11.73 -5.46 -25.29
CA LEU A 193 -10.49 -5.80 -26.00
C LEU A 193 -9.87 -4.56 -26.66
N LYS A 194 -10.67 -3.72 -27.32
CA LYS A 194 -10.21 -2.44 -27.90
C LYS A 194 -9.63 -1.51 -26.82
N GLY A 195 -10.30 -1.38 -25.67
CA GLY A 195 -9.78 -0.61 -24.53
C GLY A 195 -8.44 -1.15 -24.02
N ASN A 196 -8.32 -2.48 -23.89
CA ASN A 196 -7.09 -3.14 -23.49
C ASN A 196 -5.96 -2.97 -24.52
N GLU A 197 -6.26 -2.98 -25.81
CA GLU A 197 -5.25 -2.67 -26.84
C GLU A 197 -4.73 -1.24 -26.71
N ILE A 198 -5.60 -0.26 -26.49
CA ILE A 198 -5.20 1.15 -26.28
C ILE A 198 -4.35 1.26 -25.01
N LYS A 199 -4.80 0.66 -23.90
CA LYS A 199 -4.07 0.60 -22.63
C LYS A 199 -2.70 -0.04 -22.81
N ASN A 200 -2.60 -1.17 -23.48
CA ASN A 200 -1.34 -1.90 -23.66
C ASN A 200 -0.37 -1.16 -24.60
N LYS A 201 -0.88 -0.44 -25.61
CA LYS A 201 -0.06 0.44 -26.45
C LYS A 201 0.48 1.63 -25.67
N ALA A 202 -0.31 2.21 -24.77
CA ALA A 202 0.07 3.37 -23.98
C ALA A 202 0.93 2.99 -22.75
N PHE A 203 0.53 2.02 -21.96
CA PHE A 203 1.12 1.71 -20.65
C PHE A 203 1.47 0.22 -20.47
N GLY A 204 1.55 -0.54 -21.56
CA GLY A 204 2.03 -1.92 -21.51
C GLY A 204 3.53 -2.03 -21.29
N SER A 205 4.05 -3.25 -21.21
CA SER A 205 5.44 -3.55 -20.86
C SER A 205 6.52 -2.94 -21.77
N LYS A 206 6.16 -2.55 -23.01
CA LYS A 206 7.07 -1.92 -23.96
C LYS A 206 7.08 -0.40 -23.88
N ALA A 207 6.12 0.20 -23.16
CA ALA A 207 6.02 1.65 -23.02
C ALA A 207 6.63 2.10 -21.70
N LYS A 208 7.45 3.15 -21.76
CA LYS A 208 7.99 3.81 -20.58
C LYS A 208 6.99 4.84 -20.06
N ASN A 209 6.43 4.59 -18.88
CA ASN A 209 5.60 5.57 -18.16
C ASN A 209 6.50 6.68 -17.58
N LEU A 210 6.36 7.90 -18.10
CA LEU A 210 7.12 9.07 -17.67
C LEU A 210 6.66 9.64 -16.32
N ASN A 211 5.44 9.31 -15.88
CA ASN A 211 4.91 9.70 -14.58
C ASN A 211 5.36 8.75 -13.45
N ALA A 212 5.99 7.62 -13.78
CA ALA A 212 6.30 6.58 -12.81
C ALA A 212 7.10 7.13 -11.62
N VAL A 213 6.66 6.77 -10.42
CA VAL A 213 7.29 7.16 -9.15
C VAL A 213 7.84 5.89 -8.51
N GLU A 214 9.10 5.91 -8.08
CA GLU A 214 9.70 4.74 -7.45
C GLU A 214 8.88 4.27 -6.24
N ILE A 215 8.63 2.96 -6.17
CA ILE A 215 8.12 2.28 -4.98
C ILE A 215 9.24 1.39 -4.47
N ILE A 216 9.78 1.73 -3.31
CA ILE A 216 10.79 0.91 -2.64
C ILE A 216 10.08 -0.30 -2.03
N PRO A 217 10.39 -1.54 -2.47
CA PRO A 217 9.75 -2.72 -1.90
C PRO A 217 10.10 -2.84 -0.43
N CYS A 218 9.09 -2.93 0.43
CA CYS A 218 9.29 -3.11 1.86
C CYS A 218 8.19 -3.91 2.53
N LYS A 219 8.52 -4.45 3.71
CA LYS A 219 7.61 -5.17 4.60
C LYS A 219 7.83 -4.72 6.02
N THR A 220 6.74 -4.60 6.77
CA THR A 220 6.83 -4.52 8.24
C THR A 220 6.59 -5.91 8.80
N ILE A 221 7.47 -6.39 9.66
CA ILE A 221 7.30 -7.67 10.36
C ILE A 221 7.18 -7.43 11.84
N THR A 222 6.34 -8.22 12.51
CA THR A 222 6.29 -8.25 13.97
C THR A 222 6.45 -9.68 14.42
N TYR A 223 7.38 -9.91 15.35
CA TYR A 223 7.65 -11.20 15.94
C TYR A 223 7.74 -11.12 17.45
N GLU A 224 7.59 -12.26 18.10
CA GLU A 224 7.69 -12.40 19.54
C GLU A 224 8.95 -13.18 19.93
N ILE A 225 9.55 -12.75 21.03
CA ILE A 225 10.63 -13.46 21.73
C ILE A 225 10.10 -13.84 23.10
N HIS A 226 10.29 -15.10 23.51
CA HIS A 226 9.71 -15.64 24.74
C HIS A 226 10.82 -16.02 25.72
N ASN A 227 10.71 -15.60 26.98
CA ASN A 227 11.77 -15.83 27.98
C ASN A 227 11.87 -17.32 28.38
N PHE A 228 10.78 -18.07 28.26
CA PHE A 228 10.71 -19.49 28.62
C PHE A 228 11.22 -20.45 27.53
N ASP A 229 11.67 -19.94 26.37
CA ASP A 229 12.19 -20.79 25.30
C ASP A 229 13.55 -21.43 25.62
N TYR A 230 14.18 -21.04 26.74
CA TYR A 230 15.54 -21.45 27.15
C TYR A 230 16.59 -21.25 26.05
N ASP A 231 16.38 -20.27 25.18
CA ASP A 231 17.32 -19.86 24.14
C ASP A 231 18.36 -18.88 24.71
N SER A 232 19.64 -19.17 24.44
CA SER A 232 20.76 -18.36 24.97
C SER A 232 20.75 -16.92 24.45
N GLY A 233 20.30 -16.70 23.21
CA GLY A 233 20.23 -15.36 22.63
C GLY A 233 19.09 -14.55 23.25
N ALA A 234 17.91 -15.15 23.35
CA ALA A 234 16.76 -14.58 24.04
C ALA A 234 17.08 -14.24 25.50
N TYR A 235 17.77 -15.14 26.23
CA TYR A 235 18.19 -14.90 27.61
C TYR A 235 18.99 -13.61 27.78
N LEU A 236 19.92 -13.31 26.86
CA LEU A 236 20.72 -12.08 26.92
C LEU A 236 19.87 -10.83 26.76
N ILE A 237 18.82 -10.88 25.91
CA ILE A 237 17.86 -9.79 25.73
C ILE A 237 17.11 -9.52 27.03
N PHE A 238 16.49 -10.56 27.61
CA PHE A 238 15.72 -10.43 28.84
C PHE A 238 16.58 -9.99 30.01
N LYS A 239 17.78 -10.58 30.17
CA LYS A 239 18.73 -10.18 31.20
C LYS A 239 19.10 -8.70 31.08
N THR A 240 19.42 -8.22 29.87
CA THR A 240 19.80 -6.82 29.64
C THR A 240 18.67 -5.87 30.02
N LEU A 241 17.44 -6.19 29.61
CA LEU A 241 16.26 -5.39 29.95
C LEU A 241 16.00 -5.42 31.47
N GLU A 242 16.02 -6.59 32.10
CA GLU A 242 15.77 -6.75 33.54
C GLU A 242 16.85 -6.07 34.40
N ASP A 243 18.12 -6.13 34.00
CA ASP A 243 19.22 -5.46 34.69
C ASP A 243 19.14 -3.94 34.52
N PHE A 244 18.66 -3.45 33.36
CA PHE A 244 18.31 -2.05 33.19
C PHE A 244 17.19 -1.62 34.14
N VAL A 245 16.09 -2.38 34.21
CA VAL A 245 14.99 -2.09 35.14
C VAL A 245 15.47 -2.02 36.60
N LYS A 246 16.38 -2.91 37.01
CA LYS A 246 16.95 -2.91 38.37
C LYS A 246 17.83 -1.70 38.65
N SER A 247 18.67 -1.33 37.70
CA SER A 247 19.70 -0.29 37.87
C SER A 247 19.17 1.14 37.68
N SER A 248 18.09 1.31 36.90
CA SER A 248 17.60 2.63 36.47
C SER A 248 16.12 2.85 36.81
N LYS A 249 15.77 2.71 38.10
CA LYS A 249 14.37 2.70 38.58
C LYS A 249 13.54 3.94 38.22
N ASP A 250 14.13 5.13 38.22
CA ASP A 250 13.41 6.38 37.92
C ASP A 250 13.08 6.51 36.43
N ILE A 251 14.05 6.19 35.57
CA ILE A 251 13.86 6.13 34.12
C ILE A 251 12.83 5.04 33.80
N PHE A 252 12.94 3.90 34.47
CA PHE A 252 11.97 2.83 34.33
C PHE A 252 10.56 3.29 34.73
N ARG A 253 10.38 3.96 35.88
CA ARG A 253 9.07 4.49 36.31
C ARG A 253 8.46 5.43 35.27
N PHE A 254 9.28 6.30 34.67
CA PHE A 254 8.84 7.22 33.61
C PHE A 254 8.26 6.48 32.40
N TYR A 255 8.91 5.42 31.93
CA TYR A 255 8.42 4.63 30.80
C TYR A 255 7.35 3.59 31.19
N ALA A 256 7.39 3.05 32.41
CA ALA A 256 6.48 1.99 32.87
C ALA A 256 5.08 2.46 33.20
N GLY A 257 4.96 3.70 33.67
CA GLY A 257 3.80 4.13 34.45
C GLY A 257 3.77 3.51 35.85
N GLU A 258 2.96 4.11 36.72
CA GLU A 258 2.93 3.81 38.16
C GLU A 258 2.47 2.38 38.47
N ASP A 259 1.50 1.86 37.70
CA ASP A 259 0.91 0.54 37.91
C ASP A 259 1.93 -0.59 37.70
N ILE A 260 2.67 -0.51 36.60
CA ILE A 260 3.72 -1.49 36.29
C ILE A 260 4.85 -1.35 37.31
N TYR A 261 5.29 -0.12 37.59
CA TYR A 261 6.33 0.14 38.59
C TYR A 261 6.00 -0.47 39.97
N THR A 262 4.75 -0.36 40.42
CA THR A 262 4.31 -0.92 41.71
C THR A 262 4.40 -2.44 41.73
N LEU A 263 4.06 -3.12 40.62
CA LEU A 263 4.23 -4.58 40.50
C LEU A 263 5.70 -5.00 40.59
N PHE A 264 6.61 -4.24 39.97
CA PHE A 264 8.06 -4.45 40.04
C PHE A 264 8.68 -4.14 41.40
N ARG A 265 8.13 -3.18 42.15
CA ARG A 265 8.64 -2.85 43.49
C ARG A 265 8.55 -4.06 44.43
N ASN A 266 7.51 -4.87 44.27
CA ASN A 266 7.17 -5.97 45.17
C ASN A 266 7.62 -7.34 44.64
N ASN A 267 8.04 -7.44 43.38
CA ASN A 267 8.38 -8.71 42.72
C ASN A 267 9.69 -8.60 41.93
N LYS A 268 10.35 -9.73 41.67
CA LYS A 268 11.48 -9.71 40.73
C LYS A 268 11.00 -9.26 39.35
N PRO A 269 11.74 -8.37 38.66
CA PRO A 269 11.42 -8.00 37.30
C PRO A 269 11.39 -9.26 36.44
N LEU A 270 10.21 -9.66 35.97
CA LEU A 270 10.05 -10.79 35.07
C LEU A 270 9.43 -10.30 33.78
N ILE A 271 10.29 -10.06 32.79
CA ILE A 271 9.84 -9.79 31.44
C ILE A 271 9.59 -11.15 30.80
N THR A 272 8.32 -11.44 30.48
CA THR A 272 7.91 -12.78 30.01
C THR A 272 8.06 -12.90 28.50
N LYS A 273 7.83 -11.80 27.79
CA LYS A 273 7.80 -11.74 26.32
C LYS A 273 8.23 -10.37 25.83
N CYS A 274 8.81 -10.31 24.65
CA CYS A 274 9.00 -9.07 23.91
C CYS A 274 8.34 -9.18 22.53
N GLU A 275 7.54 -8.19 22.15
CA GLU A 275 7.10 -8.00 20.77
C GLU A 275 8.05 -7.03 20.07
N VAL A 276 8.62 -7.45 18.95
CA VAL A 276 9.57 -6.64 18.17
C VAL A 276 8.96 -6.38 16.80
N THR A 277 8.95 -5.12 16.39
CA THR A 277 8.53 -4.72 15.05
C THR A 277 9.72 -4.18 14.29
N GLU A 278 9.93 -4.70 13.08
CA GLU A 278 10.98 -4.30 12.16
C GLU A 278 10.41 -3.94 10.79
N MET A 279 11.17 -3.16 10.03
CA MET A 279 10.93 -2.89 8.62
C MET A 279 12.08 -3.45 7.79
N LEU A 280 11.73 -4.26 6.80
CA LEU A 280 12.63 -4.80 5.79
C LEU A 280 12.44 -3.99 4.50
N ARG A 281 13.53 -3.47 3.92
CA ARG A 281 13.51 -2.76 2.63
C ARG A 281 14.47 -3.41 1.64
N LEU A 282 14.03 -3.59 0.40
CA LEU A 282 14.89 -4.05 -0.69
C LEU A 282 15.48 -2.84 -1.43
N GLU A 283 16.74 -2.52 -1.15
CA GLU A 283 17.45 -1.38 -1.70
C GLU A 283 18.71 -1.87 -2.40
N GLY A 284 18.87 -1.55 -3.70
CA GLY A 284 20.05 -1.97 -4.47
C GLY A 284 20.26 -3.49 -4.54
N GLY A 285 19.18 -4.27 -4.43
CA GLY A 285 19.23 -5.74 -4.41
C GLY A 285 19.59 -6.35 -3.05
N GLN A 286 19.75 -5.54 -2.01
CA GLN A 286 20.04 -5.99 -0.65
C GLN A 286 18.87 -5.69 0.30
N ILE A 287 18.64 -6.59 1.24
CA ILE A 287 17.66 -6.39 2.32
C ILE A 287 18.31 -5.56 3.42
N ARG A 288 17.80 -4.36 3.62
CA ARG A 288 18.10 -3.51 4.77
C ARG A 288 17.02 -3.67 5.81
N GLN A 289 17.44 -3.64 7.07
CA GLN A 289 16.58 -3.89 8.21
C GLN A 289 16.60 -2.67 9.12
N TYR A 290 15.43 -2.31 9.66
CA TYR A 290 15.28 -1.18 10.55
C TYR A 290 14.38 -1.59 11.71
N LEU A 291 14.89 -1.48 12.93
CA LEU A 291 14.05 -1.65 14.11
C LEU A 291 13.04 -0.50 14.17
N LEU A 292 11.76 -0.81 14.35
CA LEU A 292 10.71 0.21 14.54
C LEU A 292 10.36 0.36 16.02
N LYS A 293 10.21 -0.76 16.73
CA LYS A 293 9.96 -0.76 18.17
C LYS A 293 10.23 -2.11 18.82
N LEU A 294 10.52 -2.07 20.12
CA LEU A 294 10.55 -3.20 21.04
C LEU A 294 9.52 -2.95 22.15
N THR A 295 8.61 -3.89 22.37
CA THR A 295 7.56 -3.79 23.38
C THR A 295 7.66 -4.96 24.36
N PRO A 296 8.31 -4.76 25.51
CA PRO A 296 8.35 -5.76 26.57
C PRO A 296 6.95 -6.02 27.14
N GLN A 297 6.72 -7.23 27.63
CA GLN A 297 5.57 -7.56 28.46
C GLN A 297 6.04 -7.99 29.84
N VAL A 298 5.41 -7.43 30.86
CA VAL A 298 5.75 -7.68 32.26
C VAL A 298 4.50 -8.11 33.00
N PHE A 299 4.54 -9.30 33.59
CA PHE A 299 3.39 -9.86 34.31
C PHE A 299 2.09 -9.84 33.49
N GLY A 300 2.19 -10.10 32.18
CA GLY A 300 1.05 -10.08 31.25
C GLY A 300 0.54 -8.69 30.89
N LYS A 301 1.16 -7.61 31.38
CA LYS A 301 0.88 -6.23 30.97
C LYS A 301 1.89 -5.75 29.92
N THR A 302 1.39 -5.04 28.91
CA THR A 302 2.22 -4.42 27.89
C THR A 302 2.98 -3.23 28.47
N PHE A 303 4.30 -3.25 28.34
CA PHE A 303 5.16 -2.12 28.68
C PHE A 303 5.11 -1.05 27.59
N TYR A 304 5.62 0.14 27.87
CA TYR A 304 5.80 1.16 26.84
C TYR A 304 6.69 0.66 25.69
N SER A 305 6.27 0.92 24.45
CA SER A 305 7.03 0.56 23.26
C SER A 305 8.28 1.42 23.14
N LEU A 306 9.45 0.80 23.26
CA LEU A 306 10.75 1.44 23.10
C LEU A 306 11.06 1.58 21.60
N THR A 307 11.12 2.82 21.12
CA THR A 307 11.58 3.15 19.76
C THR A 307 13.11 3.11 19.68
N PRO A 308 13.72 3.10 18.48
CA PRO A 308 15.17 3.28 18.31
C PRO A 308 15.73 4.46 19.11
N ALA A 309 15.08 5.62 19.05
CA ALA A 309 15.51 6.79 19.81
C ALA A 309 15.47 6.58 21.33
N ASN A 310 14.49 5.82 21.83
CA ASN A 310 14.47 5.45 23.24
C ASN A 310 15.63 4.52 23.56
N LEU A 311 15.86 3.48 22.75
CA LEU A 311 16.92 2.50 22.98
C LEU A 311 18.32 3.12 22.94
N ASP A 312 18.56 4.05 22.02
CA ASP A 312 19.80 4.83 21.94
C ASP A 312 20.02 5.64 23.23
N THR A 313 18.96 6.29 23.73
CA THR A 313 19.01 7.05 24.99
C THR A 313 19.29 6.13 26.19
N LEU A 314 18.75 4.92 26.19
CA LEU A 314 18.98 3.93 27.25
C LEU A 314 20.36 3.28 27.19
N ASN A 315 21.05 3.36 26.04
CA ASN A 315 22.38 2.81 25.79
C ASN A 315 22.50 1.33 26.22
N LEU A 316 21.49 0.53 25.90
CA LEU A 316 21.46 -0.90 26.24
C LEU A 316 22.37 -1.69 25.31
N THR A 317 23.25 -2.50 25.88
CA THR A 317 24.22 -3.29 25.09
C THR A 317 24.27 -4.76 25.53
N ILE A 318 24.45 -5.65 24.55
CA ILE A 318 24.74 -7.07 24.74
C ILE A 318 26.12 -7.34 24.13
N ASN A 319 27.10 -7.73 24.95
CA ASN A 319 28.47 -8.01 24.50
C ASN A 319 29.07 -6.87 23.63
N ALA A 320 28.90 -5.62 24.09
CA ALA A 320 29.32 -4.38 23.39
C ALA A 320 28.61 -4.07 22.06
N ILE A 321 27.59 -4.83 21.68
CA ILE A 321 26.69 -4.52 20.56
C ILE A 321 25.44 -3.85 21.11
N SER A 322 24.92 -2.82 20.43
CA SER A 322 23.65 -2.19 20.83
C SER A 322 22.52 -3.23 20.86
N LEU A 323 21.55 -3.08 21.77
CA LEU A 323 20.41 -3.98 21.83
C LEU A 323 19.63 -3.98 20.50
N GLN A 324 19.57 -2.83 19.83
CA GLN A 324 18.98 -2.69 18.51
C GLN A 324 19.69 -3.57 17.47
N ASP A 325 21.01 -3.47 17.33
CA ASP A 325 21.76 -4.26 16.35
C ASP A 325 21.76 -5.75 16.70
N TYR A 326 21.67 -6.09 18.00
CA TYR A 326 21.53 -7.47 18.44
C TYR A 326 20.20 -8.08 17.98
N LEU A 327 19.09 -7.34 18.11
CA LEU A 327 17.77 -7.78 17.65
C LEU A 327 17.75 -8.06 16.15
N LEU A 328 18.34 -7.17 15.34
CA LEU A 328 18.38 -7.28 13.88
C LEU A 328 19.25 -8.43 13.35
N GLN A 329 20.01 -9.12 14.21
CA GLN A 329 20.78 -10.31 13.83
C GLN A 329 19.98 -11.61 13.90
N HIS A 330 18.81 -11.60 14.56
CA HIS A 330 17.93 -12.77 14.76
C HIS A 330 18.67 -14.02 15.26
N ARG A 331 19.69 -13.86 16.10
CA ARG A 331 20.47 -14.95 16.72
C ARG A 331 19.79 -15.52 17.97
N PHE A 332 18.49 -15.70 17.89
CA PHE A 332 17.64 -16.17 18.97
C PHE A 332 16.37 -16.81 18.40
N ARG A 333 15.67 -17.58 19.22
CA ARG A 333 14.38 -18.12 18.84
C ARG A 333 13.33 -17.01 18.81
N LEU A 334 12.58 -16.92 17.71
CA LEU A 334 11.51 -15.96 17.52
C LEU A 334 10.29 -16.62 16.88
N TYR A 335 9.13 -15.99 17.03
CA TYR A 335 7.87 -16.39 16.42
C TYR A 335 7.29 -15.22 15.63
N LEU A 336 7.25 -15.32 14.32
CA LEU A 336 6.65 -14.31 13.47
C LEU A 336 5.12 -14.34 13.65
N ILE A 337 4.54 -13.21 14.03
CA ILE A 337 3.10 -13.10 14.30
C ILE A 337 2.37 -12.20 13.31
N LYS A 338 3.06 -11.23 12.67
CA LYS A 338 2.45 -10.35 11.65
C LYS A 338 3.42 -10.00 10.53
N ILE A 339 2.84 -9.81 9.34
CA ILE A 339 3.49 -9.16 8.18
C ILE A 339 2.53 -8.07 7.67
N ASN A 340 3.00 -6.82 7.58
CA ASN A 340 2.20 -5.64 7.22
C ASN A 340 0.91 -5.52 8.06
N ASP A 341 1.02 -5.76 9.37
CA ASP A 341 -0.11 -5.80 10.32
C ASP A 341 -1.12 -6.94 10.10
N ILE A 342 -0.94 -7.79 9.09
CA ILE A 342 -1.76 -8.98 8.86
C ILE A 342 -1.20 -10.15 9.68
N PRO A 343 -2.03 -10.80 10.53
CA PRO A 343 -1.62 -11.99 11.28
C PRO A 343 -1.13 -13.13 10.38
N VAL A 344 -0.11 -13.83 10.86
CA VAL A 344 0.42 -15.05 10.23
C VAL A 344 0.54 -16.15 11.26
N ASN A 345 0.40 -17.40 10.83
CA ASN A 345 0.54 -18.55 11.70
C ASN A 345 2.01 -18.65 12.19
N PRO A 346 2.27 -18.65 13.52
CA PRO A 346 3.61 -18.79 14.06
C PRO A 346 4.33 -20.07 13.62
N ALA A 347 3.60 -21.13 13.26
CA ALA A 347 4.18 -22.36 12.71
C ALA A 347 4.93 -22.13 11.38
N ASP A 348 4.55 -21.10 10.62
CA ASP A 348 5.16 -20.75 9.34
C ASP A 348 6.34 -19.76 9.47
N THR A 349 6.76 -19.44 10.71
CA THR A 349 7.82 -18.46 10.99
C THR A 349 9.05 -18.68 10.11
N ARG A 350 9.59 -19.90 10.08
CA ARG A 350 10.80 -20.21 9.31
C ARG A 350 10.61 -19.96 7.81
N ALA A 351 9.53 -20.50 7.24
CA ALA A 351 9.26 -20.37 5.80
C ALA A 351 9.06 -18.90 5.39
N ASN A 352 8.34 -18.12 6.22
CA ASN A 352 8.09 -16.70 5.97
C ASN A 352 9.37 -15.88 6.11
N MET A 353 10.17 -16.10 7.15
CA MET A 353 11.45 -15.42 7.32
C MET A 353 12.40 -15.74 6.16
N ASP A 354 12.54 -17.01 5.77
CA ASP A 354 13.36 -17.42 4.62
C ASP A 354 12.92 -16.71 3.32
N ALA A 355 11.62 -16.52 3.09
CA ALA A 355 11.11 -15.78 1.94
C ALA A 355 11.41 -14.28 2.02
N LEU A 356 11.19 -13.66 3.18
CA LEU A 356 11.45 -12.23 3.40
C LEU A 356 12.94 -11.90 3.20
N PHE A 357 13.84 -12.67 3.83
CA PHE A 357 15.28 -12.42 3.74
C PHE A 357 15.90 -12.82 2.40
N SER A 358 15.20 -13.61 1.58
CA SER A 358 15.55 -13.83 0.18
C SER A 358 14.97 -12.76 -0.77
N GLY A 359 14.33 -11.70 -0.25
CA GLY A 359 13.70 -10.64 -1.04
C GLY A 359 12.39 -11.03 -1.75
N ARG A 360 11.78 -12.17 -1.40
CA ARG A 360 10.48 -12.58 -1.92
C ARG A 360 9.36 -11.91 -1.12
N PHE A 361 9.03 -10.68 -1.51
CA PHE A 361 8.03 -9.85 -0.80
C PHE A 361 6.57 -10.05 -1.27
N ARG A 362 6.26 -11.09 -2.02
CA ARG A 362 4.91 -11.38 -2.50
C ARG A 362 4.57 -12.86 -2.34
N ASN A 363 3.28 -13.18 -2.39
CA ASN A 363 2.68 -14.52 -2.31
C ASN A 363 2.74 -15.16 -0.93
N PHE A 364 2.62 -14.35 0.12
CA PHE A 364 2.42 -14.84 1.49
C PHE A 364 0.96 -15.25 1.69
N ARG A 365 0.75 -16.21 2.60
CA ARG A 365 -0.58 -16.66 3.01
C ARG A 365 -0.90 -16.06 4.39
N PRO A 366 -2.04 -15.36 4.56
CA PRO A 366 -2.46 -14.91 5.86
C PRO A 366 -2.87 -16.09 6.74
N GLU A 367 -2.90 -15.89 8.05
CA GLU A 367 -3.53 -16.85 8.95
C GLU A 367 -5.02 -16.98 8.63
N VAL A 368 -5.50 -18.22 8.47
CA VAL A 368 -6.93 -18.48 8.32
C VAL A 368 -7.52 -18.50 9.73
N ILE A 369 -7.98 -17.35 10.20
CA ILE A 369 -8.81 -17.28 11.39
C ILE A 369 -10.16 -17.90 11.00
N LYS A 370 -10.43 -19.13 11.45
CA LYS A 370 -11.78 -19.68 11.38
C LYS A 370 -12.66 -18.72 12.18
N ALA A 371 -13.63 -18.08 11.52
CA ALA A 371 -14.67 -17.38 12.25
C ALA A 371 -15.31 -18.40 13.20
N GLU A 372 -15.29 -18.12 14.50
CA GLU A 372 -16.14 -18.83 15.44
C GLU A 372 -17.58 -18.55 14.98
N GLU A 373 -18.28 -19.62 14.58
CA GLU A 373 -19.70 -19.60 14.18
C GLU A 373 -20.62 -19.25 15.34
#